data_AF-A0A1S2HSK6-F1
#
_entry.id   AF-A0A1S2HSK6-F1
#
_cell.length_a   1.000
_cell.length_b   1.000
_cell.length_c   1.000
_cell.angle_alpha   90.00
_cell.angle_beta   90.00
_cell.angle_gamma   90.00
#
_symmetry.space_group_name_H-M   'P 1'
#
loop_
_entity.id
_entity.type
_entity.pdbx_description
1 polymer ?
#
loop_
_entity_poly.entity_id
_entity_poly.type
_entity_poly.pdbx_seq_one_letter_code
_entity_poly.pdbx_strand_id
1 'polypeptide(L)'
;MARTRRQPSERILLAGGVDDLPEITRMLEDLPDNAYGQVFIEVALDEQVRTLPAPPRVTVAWLVRSARESAVAPLVFADHGEALAAAVTGWASEWCVADCEPRTTVWIGCADSPWVERARSVVQIELTDAGFDTLVG
;
A
#
# COMPACT_ATOMS: atom_id res chain seq x y z
N MET A 1 16.51 -26.00 19.16
CA MET A 1 17.20 -24.90 18.42
C MET A 1 16.17 -23.83 18.11
N ALA A 2 16.17 -22.73 18.87
CA ALA A 2 15.29 -21.60 18.57
C ALA A 2 15.76 -20.96 17.25
N ARG A 3 14.90 -20.93 16.23
CA ARG A 3 15.15 -20.11 15.03
C ARG A 3 15.17 -18.66 15.50
N THR A 4 16.35 -18.07 15.63
CA THR A 4 16.48 -16.62 15.78
C THR A 4 15.80 -16.01 14.57
N ARG A 5 14.56 -15.52 14.71
CA ARG A 5 13.89 -14.75 13.65
C ARG A 5 14.80 -13.56 13.42
N ARG A 6 15.55 -13.56 12.32
CA ARG A 6 16.28 -12.38 11.88
C ARG A 6 15.21 -11.31 11.69
N GLN A 7 15.25 -10.27 12.54
CA GLN A 7 14.27 -9.21 12.49
C GLN A 7 14.32 -8.57 11.08
N PRO A 8 13.17 -8.20 10.51
CA PRO A 8 13.16 -7.46 9.25
C PRO A 8 13.93 -6.16 9.45
N SER A 9 14.82 -5.82 8.52
CA SER A 9 15.54 -4.54 8.57
C SER A 9 14.61 -3.38 8.23
N GLU A 10 13.58 -3.63 7.42
CA GLU A 10 12.62 -2.63 6.95
C GLU A 10 11.21 -3.23 6.87
N ARG A 11 10.23 -2.43 7.31
CA ARG A 11 8.79 -2.69 7.09
C ARG A 11 8.26 -1.68 6.09
N ILE A 12 7.49 -2.12 5.09
CA ILE A 12 7.00 -1.22 4.04
C ILE A 12 5.49 -1.35 3.79
N LEU A 13 4.87 -0.22 3.46
CA LEU A 13 3.58 -0.13 2.77
C LEU A 13 3.76 0.73 1.52
N LEU A 14 3.53 0.17 0.34
CA LEU A 14 3.47 0.93 -0.92
C LEU A 14 2.06 0.84 -1.48
N ALA A 15 1.46 1.96 -1.87
CA ALA A 15 0.13 1.99 -2.45
C ALA A 15 0.09 2.92 -3.64
N GLY A 16 -0.45 2.50 -4.79
CA GLY A 16 -0.60 3.36 -5.96
C GLY A 16 -1.49 2.79 -7.05
N GLY A 17 -1.71 3.58 -8.09
CA GLY A 17 -2.43 3.18 -9.30
C GLY A 17 -1.51 2.60 -10.37
N VAL A 18 -2.05 2.47 -11.59
CA VAL A 18 -1.27 2.00 -12.75
C VAL A 18 -0.14 2.97 -13.14
N ASP A 19 -0.37 4.27 -12.99
CA ASP A 19 0.61 5.31 -13.35
C ASP A 19 1.79 5.39 -12.37
N ASP A 20 1.59 4.89 -11.14
CA ASP A 20 2.58 4.84 -10.06
C ASP A 20 3.56 3.65 -10.20
N LEU A 21 3.29 2.75 -11.13
CA LEU A 21 4.07 1.54 -11.33
C LEU A 21 5.58 1.72 -11.44
N PRO A 22 6.08 2.67 -12.25
CA PRO A 22 7.52 2.80 -12.43
C PRO A 22 8.19 3.11 -11.09
N GLU A 23 7.57 3.96 -10.28
CA GLU A 23 8.10 4.35 -8.98
C GLU A 23 7.99 3.19 -7.97
N ILE A 24 6.83 2.51 -7.89
CA ILE A 24 6.68 1.34 -7.02
C ILE A 24 7.69 0.25 -7.38
N THR A 25 7.92 0.01 -8.68
CA THR A 25 8.88 -1.00 -9.15
C THR A 25 10.29 -0.63 -8.72
N ARG A 26 10.69 0.64 -8.92
CA ARG A 26 11.99 1.16 -8.49
C ARG A 26 12.18 0.99 -6.97
N MET A 27 11.18 1.35 -6.18
CA MET A 27 11.23 1.19 -4.73
C MET A 27 11.38 -0.28 -4.32
N LEU A 28 10.67 -1.21 -4.98
CA LEU A 28 10.77 -2.65 -4.70
C LEU A 28 12.15 -3.22 -5.03
N GLU A 29 12.79 -2.76 -6.11
CA GLU A 29 14.14 -3.18 -6.49
C GLU A 29 15.22 -2.72 -5.50
N ASP A 30 15.00 -1.59 -4.84
CA ASP A 30 15.91 -1.03 -3.83
C ASP A 30 15.78 -1.72 -2.45
N LEU A 31 14.74 -2.53 -2.23
CA LEU A 31 14.51 -3.17 -0.93
C LEU A 31 15.49 -4.33 -0.65
N PRO A 32 15.92 -4.50 0.61
CA PRO A 32 16.70 -5.66 0.99
C PRO A 32 15.85 -6.95 0.97
N ASP A 33 16.47 -8.11 0.71
CA ASP A 33 15.80 -9.42 0.63
C ASP A 33 14.99 -9.81 1.88
N ASN A 34 15.34 -9.28 3.05
CA ASN A 34 14.66 -9.51 4.32
C ASN A 34 13.62 -8.44 4.68
N ALA A 35 13.35 -7.47 3.77
CA ALA A 35 12.23 -6.55 3.89
C ALA A 35 10.92 -7.32 4.01
N TYR A 36 9.97 -6.75 4.74
CA TYR A 36 8.64 -7.30 4.97
C TYR A 36 7.60 -6.22 4.74
N GLY A 37 6.48 -6.54 4.09
CA GLY A 37 5.46 -5.51 3.90
C GLY A 37 4.34 -5.86 2.95
N GLN A 38 3.59 -4.83 2.62
CA GLN A 38 2.41 -4.91 1.77
C GLN A 38 2.52 -3.88 0.63
N VAL A 39 2.12 -4.30 -0.56
CA VAL A 39 1.97 -3.43 -1.71
C VAL A 39 0.53 -3.54 -2.20
N PHE A 40 -0.14 -2.43 -2.40
CA PHE A 40 -1.46 -2.36 -3.01
C PHE A 40 -1.37 -1.63 -4.34
N ILE A 41 -1.89 -2.23 -5.40
CA ILE A 41 -1.88 -1.60 -6.72
C ILE A 41 -3.26 -1.67 -7.33
N GLU A 42 -3.82 -0.50 -7.60
CA GLU A 42 -5.09 -0.38 -8.29
C GLU A 42 -4.90 -0.37 -9.80
N VAL A 43 -5.76 -1.13 -10.48
CA VAL A 43 -5.85 -1.18 -11.94
C VAL A 43 -7.30 -1.14 -12.36
N ALA A 44 -7.58 -0.61 -13.54
CA ALA A 44 -8.93 -0.60 -14.06
C ALA A 44 -9.41 -2.03 -14.40
N LEU A 45 -8.54 -2.83 -15.02
CA LEU A 45 -8.85 -4.15 -15.57
C LEU A 45 -7.78 -5.20 -15.22
N ASP A 46 -8.15 -6.48 -15.29
CA ASP A 46 -7.29 -7.62 -14.93
C ASP A 46 -6.10 -7.78 -15.89
N GLU A 47 -6.25 -7.40 -17.16
CA GLU A 47 -5.17 -7.46 -18.16
C GLU A 47 -3.99 -6.55 -17.83
N GLN A 48 -4.20 -5.59 -16.94
CA GLN A 48 -3.13 -4.73 -16.48
C GLN A 48 -2.25 -5.43 -15.45
N VAL A 49 -2.69 -6.51 -14.78
CA VAL A 49 -1.92 -7.21 -13.73
C VAL A 49 -0.60 -7.77 -14.28
N ARG A 50 0.48 -7.62 -13.51
CA ARG A 50 1.84 -8.04 -13.89
C ARG A 50 2.62 -8.54 -12.68
N THR A 51 3.69 -9.27 -12.94
CA THR A 51 4.67 -9.63 -11.91
C THR A 51 5.54 -8.43 -11.58
N LEU A 52 5.80 -8.21 -10.29
CA LEU A 52 6.70 -7.17 -9.80
C LEU A 52 7.89 -7.81 -9.05
N PRO A 53 9.04 -7.14 -8.99
CA PRO A 53 10.25 -7.64 -8.33
C PRO A 53 10.16 -7.51 -6.79
N ALA A 54 9.06 -7.94 -6.19
CA ALA A 54 8.86 -7.86 -4.75
C ALA A 54 9.74 -8.89 -3.99
N PRO A 55 10.41 -8.50 -2.90
CA PRO A 55 11.13 -9.44 -2.04
C PRO A 55 10.21 -10.54 -1.48
N PRO A 56 10.75 -11.72 -1.07
CA PRO A 56 9.95 -12.89 -0.71
C PRO A 56 8.95 -12.71 0.44
N ARG A 57 9.10 -11.65 1.26
CA ARG A 57 8.20 -11.35 2.38
C ARG A 57 7.39 -10.07 2.18
N VAL A 58 7.37 -9.55 0.95
CA VAL A 58 6.54 -8.44 0.53
C VAL A 58 5.38 -9.01 -0.32
N THR A 59 4.16 -8.79 0.14
CA THR A 59 2.96 -9.24 -0.57
C THR A 59 2.48 -8.14 -1.52
N VAL A 60 2.22 -8.48 -2.78
CA VAL A 60 1.61 -7.56 -3.76
C VAL A 60 0.14 -7.96 -3.94
N ALA A 61 -0.77 -7.03 -3.66
CA ALA A 61 -2.21 -7.19 -3.81
C ALA A 61 -2.72 -6.28 -4.93
N TRP A 62 -3.33 -6.91 -5.94
CA TRP A 62 -3.93 -6.23 -7.09
C TRP A 62 -5.39 -5.90 -6.80
N LEU A 63 -5.75 -4.62 -6.93
CA LEU A 63 -7.09 -4.09 -6.72
C LEU A 63 -7.70 -3.77 -8.08
N VAL A 64 -8.36 -4.76 -8.69
CA VAL A 64 -9.01 -4.62 -10.00
C VAL A 64 -10.36 -3.92 -9.83
N ARG A 65 -10.51 -2.71 -10.36
CA ARG A 65 -11.75 -1.92 -10.21
C ARG A 65 -12.96 -2.60 -10.84
N SER A 66 -12.81 -3.16 -12.05
CA SER A 66 -13.91 -3.85 -12.74
C SER A 66 -14.41 -5.11 -12.03
N ALA A 67 -13.69 -5.60 -11.02
CA ALA A 67 -14.09 -6.76 -10.21
C ALA A 67 -14.74 -6.35 -8.88
N ARG A 68 -14.95 -5.05 -8.63
CA ARG A 68 -15.42 -4.50 -7.36
C ARG A 68 -16.61 -3.58 -7.58
N GLU A 69 -17.61 -3.70 -6.74
CA GLU A 69 -18.73 -2.75 -6.70
C GLU A 69 -18.27 -1.40 -6.13
N SER A 70 -18.87 -0.31 -6.62
CA SER A 70 -18.64 1.04 -6.10
C SER A 70 -19.47 1.30 -4.84
N ALA A 71 -18.89 2.03 -3.89
CA ALA A 71 -19.61 2.63 -2.77
C ALA A 71 -20.44 3.85 -3.19
N VAL A 72 -20.21 4.38 -4.40
CA VAL A 72 -20.97 5.51 -4.98
C VAL A 72 -21.97 5.00 -6.00
N ALA A 73 -23.25 5.09 -5.66
CA ALA A 73 -24.32 5.00 -6.66
C ALA A 73 -24.29 6.22 -7.60
N PRO A 74 -24.48 6.06 -8.93
CA PRO A 74 -24.92 4.86 -9.65
C PRO A 74 -23.79 4.05 -10.31
N LEU A 75 -22.53 4.22 -9.90
CA LEU A 75 -21.41 3.53 -10.54
C LEU A 75 -21.51 2.01 -10.31
N VAL A 76 -21.26 1.24 -11.37
CA VAL A 76 -21.29 -0.23 -11.31
C VAL A 76 -20.00 -0.79 -10.73
N PHE A 77 -18.87 -0.15 -11.06
CA PHE A 77 -17.54 -0.55 -10.63
C PHE A 77 -16.90 0.54 -9.78
N ALA A 78 -16.01 0.14 -8.87
CA ALA A 78 -15.26 1.05 -8.01
C ALA A 78 -14.63 2.20 -8.81
N ASP A 79 -14.74 3.41 -8.26
CA ASP A 79 -14.16 4.61 -8.85
C ASP A 79 -12.63 4.63 -8.73
N HIS A 80 -11.97 5.51 -9.48
CA HIS A 80 -10.51 5.67 -9.43
C HIS A 80 -10.03 6.04 -8.03
N GLY A 81 -9.18 5.19 -7.47
CA GLY A 81 -8.59 5.28 -6.14
C GLY A 81 -9.50 4.83 -4.99
N GLU A 82 -10.75 4.44 -5.26
CA GLU A 82 -11.68 4.02 -4.22
C GLU A 82 -11.23 2.71 -3.55
N ALA A 83 -10.87 1.71 -4.35
CA ALA A 83 -10.43 0.43 -3.82
C ALA A 83 -9.08 0.57 -3.12
N LEU A 84 -8.18 1.40 -3.65
CA LEU A 84 -6.91 1.72 -3.04
C LEU A 84 -7.08 2.40 -1.67
N ALA A 85 -7.94 3.42 -1.59
CA ALA A 85 -8.23 4.14 -0.36
C ALA A 85 -8.78 3.22 0.73
N ALA A 86 -9.68 2.31 0.38
CA ALA A 86 -10.22 1.31 1.30
C ALA A 86 -9.13 0.35 1.81
N ALA A 87 -8.25 -0.13 0.91
CA ALA A 87 -7.16 -1.04 1.27
C ALA A 87 -6.15 -0.39 2.21
N VAL A 88 -5.73 0.85 1.93
CA VAL A 88 -4.79 1.60 2.77
C VAL A 88 -5.39 1.89 4.14
N THR A 89 -6.66 2.31 4.19
CA THR A 89 -7.34 2.60 5.46
C THR A 89 -7.49 1.33 6.31
N GLY A 90 -7.91 0.22 5.70
CA GLY A 90 -8.03 -1.06 6.39
C GLY A 90 -6.68 -1.53 6.94
N TRP A 91 -5.63 -1.45 6.14
CA TRP A 91 -4.28 -1.78 6.59
C TRP A 91 -3.85 -0.90 7.78
N ALA A 92 -4.04 0.41 7.69
CA ALA A 92 -3.63 1.32 8.77
C ALA A 92 -4.38 1.01 10.07
N SER A 93 -5.69 0.76 10.00
CA SER A 93 -6.51 0.46 11.18
C SER A 93 -6.09 -0.81 11.94
N GLU A 94 -5.47 -1.76 11.25
CA GLU A 94 -5.00 -3.02 11.84
C GLU A 94 -3.54 -2.97 12.28
N TRP A 95 -2.70 -2.25 11.52
CA TRP A 95 -1.25 -2.36 11.63
C TRP A 95 -0.57 -1.13 12.23
N CYS A 96 -1.24 0.03 12.29
CA CYS A 96 -0.77 1.20 13.01
C CYS A 96 -1.08 1.05 14.51
N VAL A 97 -0.24 0.29 15.20
CA VAL A 97 -0.26 0.23 16.67
C VAL A 97 0.89 1.08 17.21
N ALA A 98 0.59 1.97 18.15
CA ALA A 98 1.60 2.81 18.80
C ALA A 98 2.74 1.97 19.39
N ASP A 99 3.96 2.51 19.35
CA ASP A 99 5.20 1.91 19.88
C ASP A 99 5.62 0.58 19.23
N CYS A 100 5.15 0.24 18.02
CA CYS A 100 5.60 -0.97 17.33
C CYS A 100 6.92 -0.75 16.56
N GLU A 101 8.00 -1.42 16.98
CA GLU A 101 9.19 -1.58 16.16
C GLU A 101 9.02 -2.74 15.17
N PRO A 102 9.68 -2.70 13.99
CA PRO A 102 10.48 -1.59 13.44
C PRO A 102 9.65 -0.51 12.73
N ARG A 103 10.29 0.65 12.50
CA ARG A 103 9.76 1.77 11.69
C ARG A 103 9.26 1.26 10.33
N THR A 104 7.99 1.50 10.05
CA THR A 104 7.38 1.21 8.76
C THR A 104 7.52 2.41 7.85
N THR A 105 8.12 2.23 6.68
CA THR A 105 8.13 3.21 5.59
C THR A 105 6.81 3.12 4.84
N VAL A 106 6.12 4.24 4.71
CA VAL A 106 4.84 4.31 3.98
C VAL A 106 4.96 5.25 2.79
N TRP A 107 4.51 4.79 1.63
CA TRP A 107 4.39 5.56 0.40
C TRP A 107 3.02 5.33 -0.25
N ILE A 108 2.34 6.43 -0.59
CA ILE A 108 0.99 6.42 -1.16
C ILE A 108 0.97 7.39 -2.36
N GLY A 109 0.88 6.83 -3.57
CA GLY A 109 0.68 7.56 -4.83
C GLY A 109 -0.80 7.86 -5.12
N CYS A 110 -1.19 7.85 -6.39
CA CYS A 110 -2.57 8.11 -6.85
C CYS A 110 -3.13 9.45 -6.30
N ALA A 111 -2.28 10.48 -6.28
CA ALA A 111 -2.59 11.78 -5.67
C ALA A 111 -3.67 12.57 -6.42
N ASP A 112 -4.02 12.15 -7.64
CA ASP A 112 -5.11 12.70 -8.44
C ASP A 112 -6.49 12.19 -7.99
N SER A 113 -6.56 11.16 -7.14
CA SER A 113 -7.81 10.62 -6.61
C SER A 113 -8.24 11.29 -5.30
N PRO A 114 -9.48 11.84 -5.22
CA PRO A 114 -10.00 12.40 -3.97
C PRO A 114 -10.23 11.32 -2.89
N TRP A 115 -10.44 10.06 -3.28
CA TRP A 115 -10.54 8.94 -2.34
C TRP A 115 -9.22 8.73 -1.61
N VAL A 116 -8.14 8.70 -2.36
CA VAL A 116 -6.78 8.47 -1.85
C VAL A 116 -6.29 9.67 -1.05
N GLU A 117 -6.56 10.89 -1.50
CA GLU A 117 -6.25 12.12 -0.74
C GLU A 117 -6.91 12.10 0.65
N ARG A 118 -8.20 11.70 0.71
CA ARG A 118 -8.94 11.59 1.96
C ARG A 118 -8.38 10.49 2.86
N ALA A 119 -8.12 9.30 2.32
CA ALA A 119 -7.56 8.18 3.06
C ALA A 119 -6.16 8.52 3.60
N ARG A 120 -5.32 9.13 2.78
CA ARG A 120 -4.00 9.63 3.17
C ARG A 120 -4.09 10.58 4.36
N SER A 121 -5.02 11.54 4.33
CA SER A 121 -5.21 12.48 5.44
C SER A 121 -5.54 11.77 6.76
N VAL A 122 -6.38 10.74 6.72
CA VAL A 122 -6.74 9.94 7.90
C VAL A 122 -5.57 9.11 8.39
N VAL A 123 -4.94 8.37 7.46
CA VAL A 123 -3.85 7.44 7.75
C VAL A 123 -2.62 8.19 8.27
N GLN A 124 -2.35 9.40 7.77
CA GLN A 124 -1.22 10.21 8.21
C GLN A 124 -1.33 10.63 9.69
N ILE A 125 -2.55 10.80 10.22
CA ILE A 125 -2.77 11.05 11.65
C ILE A 125 -2.36 9.80 12.45
N GLU A 126 -2.92 8.64 12.09
CA GLU A 126 -2.62 7.36 12.74
C GLU A 126 -1.12 6.99 12.66
N LEU A 127 -0.49 7.26 11.50
CA LEU A 127 0.92 7.01 11.27
C LEU A 127 1.82 7.92 12.10
N THR A 128 1.42 9.18 12.26
CA THR A 128 2.15 10.15 13.08
C THR A 128 2.09 9.75 14.55
N ASP A 129 0.90 9.37 15.04
CA ASP A 129 0.71 8.89 16.41
C ASP A 129 1.49 7.59 16.68
N ALA A 130 1.68 6.75 15.66
CA ALA A 130 2.48 5.53 15.74
C ALA A 130 3.99 5.73 15.46
N GLY A 131 4.43 6.95 15.10
CA GLY A 131 5.84 7.28 14.91
C GLY A 131 6.47 6.81 13.59
N PHE A 132 5.69 6.72 12.50
CA PHE A 132 6.16 6.27 11.19
C PHE A 132 6.62 7.41 10.26
N ASP A 133 7.61 7.11 9.41
CA ASP A 133 8.11 8.03 8.37
C ASP A 133 7.28 7.87 7.08
N THR A 134 6.54 8.92 6.72
CA THR A 134 5.75 8.98 5.47
C THR A 134 6.54 9.66 4.37
N LEU A 135 6.72 8.98 3.24
CA LEU A 135 7.31 9.56 2.04
C LEU A 135 6.19 10.04 1.11
N VAL A 136 6.32 11.29 0.64
CA VAL A 136 5.34 11.90 -0.27
C VAL A 136 5.73 11.60 -1.72
N GLY A 137 4.92 10.79 -2.39
CA GLY A 137 4.83 10.70 -3.84
C GLY A 137 3.67 11.54 -4.37
#